data_AF-A0A9E4C9I2-F1
#
_entry.id   AF-A0A9E4C9I2-F1
#
_cell.length_a   1.000
_cell.length_b   1.000
_cell.length_c   1.000
_cell.angle_alpha   90.00
_cell.angle_beta   90.00
_cell.angle_gamma   90.00
#
_symmetry.space_group_name_H-M   'P 1'
#
loop_
_entity.id
_entity.type
_entity.pdbx_description
1 polymer ?
#
loop_
_entity_poly.entity_id
_entity_poly.type
_entity_poly.pdbx_seq_one_letter_code
_entity_poly.pdbx_strand_id
1 'polypeptide(L)'
;MTTFLRNDTGVVPAFQDNTLGVFEYERAMAWVDIAAMEPQPMARRFEVYGERGSAILLEPFEPGHIIRLCLTEAADGYTQGEQMVPFTGISRQGLYELELASLVRVLKGEHGPDRSLDHELLVQETLLRGTGLIAG
;
A
#
# COMPACT_ATOMS: atom_id res chain seq x y z
N MET A 1 13.10 -10.59 -6.52
CA MET A 1 11.62 -10.48 -6.55
C MET A 1 11.05 -11.60 -7.38
N THR A 2 9.90 -12.12 -6.98
CA THR A 2 9.16 -13.18 -7.69
C THR A 2 7.75 -12.70 -8.01
N THR A 3 7.28 -12.90 -9.24
CA THR A 3 5.96 -12.43 -9.70
C THR A 3 5.14 -13.56 -10.31
N PHE A 4 3.85 -13.58 -10.01
CA PHE A 4 2.85 -14.45 -10.62
C PHE A 4 1.85 -13.56 -11.36
N LEU A 5 1.84 -13.64 -12.69
CA LEU A 5 1.01 -12.80 -13.55
C LEU A 5 0.07 -13.72 -14.34
N ARG A 6 -1.20 -13.79 -13.92
CA ARG A 6 -2.20 -14.68 -14.53
C ARG A 6 -3.36 -13.90 -15.12
N ASN A 7 -3.89 -14.45 -16.21
CA ASN A 7 -5.18 -14.11 -16.77
C ASN A 7 -6.09 -15.32 -16.54
N ASP A 8 -6.92 -15.25 -15.51
CA ASP A 8 -7.80 -16.33 -15.09
C ASP A 8 -9.22 -16.17 -15.66
N THR A 9 -9.67 -14.95 -15.99
CA THR A 9 -11.02 -14.74 -16.54
C THR A 9 -11.09 -14.81 -18.05
N GLY A 10 -10.01 -14.52 -18.78
CA GLY A 10 -10.00 -14.47 -20.25
C GLY A 10 -10.74 -13.29 -20.88
N VAL A 11 -11.32 -12.37 -20.10
CA VAL A 11 -12.16 -11.29 -20.65
C VAL A 11 -11.37 -10.32 -21.52
N VAL A 12 -10.16 -9.95 -21.09
CA VAL A 12 -9.21 -9.16 -21.87
C VAL A 12 -7.91 -9.95 -21.99
N PRO A 13 -7.57 -10.53 -23.16
CA PRO A 13 -6.47 -11.50 -23.27
C PRO A 13 -5.09 -11.02 -22.80
N ALA A 14 -4.81 -9.72 -22.91
CA ALA A 14 -3.53 -9.13 -22.49
C ALA A 14 -3.53 -8.61 -21.04
N PHE A 15 -4.66 -8.70 -20.33
CA PHE A 15 -4.80 -8.16 -18.97
C PHE A 15 -4.55 -9.25 -17.93
N GLN A 16 -3.60 -9.04 -17.02
CA GLN A 16 -3.36 -9.97 -15.92
C GLN A 16 -4.29 -9.59 -14.76
N ASP A 17 -5.34 -10.39 -14.55
CA ASP A 17 -6.44 -10.10 -13.63
C ASP A 17 -6.31 -10.80 -12.27
N ASN A 18 -5.37 -11.74 -12.14
CA ASN A 18 -5.05 -12.42 -10.89
C ASN A 18 -3.53 -12.45 -10.70
N THR A 19 -3.01 -11.57 -9.84
CA THR A 19 -1.58 -11.30 -9.77
C THR A 19 -1.05 -11.25 -8.35
N LEU A 20 0.22 -11.62 -8.19
CA LEU A 20 0.96 -11.54 -6.92
C LEU A 20 2.41 -11.17 -7.22
N GLY A 21 2.92 -10.10 -6.60
CA GLY A 21 4.34 -9.76 -6.55
C GLY A 21 4.90 -9.97 -5.15
N VAL A 22 6.04 -10.66 -5.03
CA VAL A 22 6.77 -10.90 -3.77
C VAL A 22 8.15 -10.24 -3.85
N PHE A 23 8.34 -9.24 -3.00
CA PHE A 23 9.54 -8.41 -2.91
C PHE A 23 10.32 -8.81 -1.66
N GLU A 24 11.56 -9.24 -1.87
CA GLU A 24 12.45 -9.70 -0.82
C GLU A 24 13.53 -8.65 -0.57
N TYR A 25 13.72 -8.30 0.69
CA TYR A 25 14.75 -7.40 1.17
C TYR A 25 15.56 -8.12 2.26
N GLU A 26 16.75 -7.61 2.57
CA GLU A 26 17.65 -8.22 3.57
C GLU A 26 16.96 -8.48 4.93
N ARG A 27 16.04 -7.60 5.33
CA ARG A 27 15.38 -7.64 6.64
C ARG A 27 13.85 -7.65 6.60
N ALA A 28 13.26 -7.79 5.41
CA ALA A 28 11.82 -7.71 5.25
C ALA A 28 11.35 -8.44 3.98
N MET A 29 10.08 -8.81 3.98
CA MET A 29 9.37 -9.26 2.79
C MET A 29 8.11 -8.42 2.65
N ALA A 30 7.82 -8.00 1.42
CA ALA A 30 6.56 -7.36 1.08
C ALA A 30 5.90 -8.16 -0.04
N TRP A 31 4.59 -8.25 -0.03
CA TRP A 31 3.84 -8.77 -1.15
C TRP A 31 2.69 -7.84 -1.50
N VAL A 32 2.34 -7.84 -2.78
CA VAL A 32 1.19 -7.11 -3.32
C VAL A 32 0.43 -8.09 -4.18
N ASP A 33 -0.81 -8.37 -3.80
CA ASP A 33 -1.75 -9.16 -4.60
C ASP A 33 -2.87 -8.28 -5.14
N ILE A 34 -3.29 -8.57 -6.37
CA ILE A 34 -4.42 -7.91 -7.02
C ILE A 34 -5.26 -8.97 -7.71
N ALA A 35 -6.50 -9.12 -7.26
CA ALA A 35 -7.54 -9.91 -7.87
C ALA A 35 -8.58 -8.99 -8.53
N ALA A 36 -8.31 -8.55 -9.76
CA ALA A 36 -9.17 -7.61 -10.48
C ALA A 36 -10.56 -8.18 -10.83
N MET A 37 -10.71 -9.51 -10.77
CA MET A 37 -11.96 -10.22 -10.98
C MET A 37 -12.87 -10.29 -9.74
N GLU A 38 -12.44 -9.75 -8.60
CA GLU A 38 -13.23 -9.73 -7.36
C GLU A 38 -14.56 -8.97 -7.54
N PRO A 39 -15.69 -9.50 -7.01
CA PRO A 39 -16.95 -8.77 -6.94
C PRO A 39 -16.81 -7.45 -6.17
N GLN A 40 -17.52 -6.41 -6.61
CA GLN A 40 -17.48 -5.12 -5.96
C GLN A 40 -18.33 -5.09 -4.65
N PRO A 41 -17.90 -4.32 -3.64
CA PRO A 41 -16.67 -3.52 -3.58
C PRO A 41 -15.43 -4.40 -3.39
N MET A 42 -14.35 -4.10 -4.13
CA MET A 42 -13.07 -4.81 -3.98
C MET A 42 -12.50 -4.64 -2.57
N ALA A 43 -12.01 -5.73 -2.00
CA ALA A 43 -11.33 -5.71 -0.72
C ALA A 43 -10.00 -4.98 -0.85
N ARG A 44 -9.65 -4.18 0.16
CA ARG A 44 -8.36 -3.48 0.22
C ARG A 44 -7.76 -3.64 1.60
N ARG A 45 -6.55 -4.19 1.63
CA ARG A 45 -5.82 -4.52 2.86
C ARG A 45 -4.48 -3.82 2.89
N PHE A 46 -4.10 -3.38 4.08
CA PHE A 46 -2.74 -2.93 4.35
C PHE A 46 -2.35 -3.44 5.73
N GLU A 47 -1.37 -4.33 5.71
CA GLU A 47 -1.02 -5.17 6.85
C GLU A 47 0.49 -5.11 7.03
N VAL A 48 0.92 -4.84 8.26
CA VAL A 48 2.34 -4.80 8.62
C VAL A 48 2.54 -5.79 9.76
N TYR A 49 3.51 -6.68 9.58
CA TYR A 49 3.88 -7.69 10.56
C TYR A 49 5.34 -7.48 10.94
N GLY A 50 5.60 -7.40 12.25
CA GLY A 50 6.94 -7.24 12.80
C GLY A 50 7.15 -8.12 14.02
N GLU A 51 8.38 -8.12 14.53
CA GLU A 51 8.78 -8.98 15.65
C GLU A 51 8.03 -8.70 16.95
N ARG A 52 7.61 -7.45 17.18
CA ARG A 52 6.90 -7.01 18.39
C ARG A 52 5.39 -6.86 18.22
N GLY A 53 4.86 -7.18 17.04
CA GLY A 53 3.43 -7.03 16.79
C GLY A 53 3.02 -6.92 15.34
N SER A 54 1.72 -6.68 15.14
CA SER A 54 1.12 -6.47 13.82
C SER A 54 0.17 -5.28 13.84
N ALA A 55 0.15 -4.52 12.76
CA ALA A 55 -0.82 -3.45 12.51
C ALA A 55 -1.57 -3.73 11.21
N ILE A 56 -2.90 -3.84 11.31
CA ILE A 56 -3.77 -4.17 10.18
C ILE A 56 -4.83 -3.09 10.06
N LEU A 57 -4.87 -2.39 8.93
CA LEU A 57 -5.98 -1.48 8.63
C LEU A 57 -7.24 -2.30 8.35
N LEU A 58 -8.27 -2.10 9.17
CA LEU A 58 -9.56 -2.74 8.97
C LEU A 58 -10.40 -1.95 7.97
N GLU A 59 -11.21 -2.67 7.19
CA GLU A 59 -12.11 -2.07 6.22
C GLU A 59 -13.19 -1.20 6.88
N PRO A 60 -13.62 -0.11 6.22
CA PRO A 60 -13.25 0.33 4.86
C PRO A 60 -11.83 0.91 4.78
N PHE A 61 -11.18 0.80 3.61
CA PHE A 61 -9.84 1.37 3.40
C PHE A 61 -9.86 2.88 3.18
N GLU A 62 -10.92 3.40 2.54
CA GLU A 62 -11.04 4.80 2.14
C GLU A 62 -12.45 5.35 2.43
N PRO A 63 -12.61 6.18 3.48
CA PRO A 63 -11.62 6.47 4.52
C PRO A 63 -11.48 5.32 5.53
N GLY A 64 -10.25 5.02 5.92
CA GLY A 64 -9.97 4.11 7.03
C GLY A 64 -10.33 4.72 8.39
N HIS A 65 -10.73 3.87 9.34
CA HIS A 65 -11.15 4.34 10.66
C HIS A 65 -10.54 3.58 11.84
N ILE A 66 -10.11 2.34 11.64
CA ILE A 66 -9.65 1.47 12.72
C ILE A 66 -8.43 0.68 12.28
N ILE A 67 -7.40 0.69 13.11
CA ILE A 67 -6.26 -0.22 13.00
C ILE A 67 -6.42 -1.29 14.08
N ARG A 68 -6.43 -2.56 13.67
CA ARG A 68 -6.23 -3.68 14.59
C ARG A 68 -4.74 -3.77 14.91
N LEU A 69 -4.36 -3.40 16.13
CA LEU A 69 -3.00 -3.44 16.64
C LEU A 69 -2.88 -4.60 17.62
N CYS A 70 -1.89 -5.47 17.43
CA CYS A 70 -1.56 -6.53 18.38
C CYS A 70 -0.09 -6.42 18.77
N LEU A 71 0.21 -6.26 20.05
CA LEU A 71 1.58 -6.11 20.55
C LEU A 71 1.97 -7.24 21.51
N THR A 72 3.24 -7.64 21.46
CA THR A 72 3.80 -8.63 22.40
C THR A 72 3.97 -8.05 23.81
N GLU A 73 4.17 -6.73 23.91
CA GLU A 73 4.32 -5.95 25.15
C GLU A 73 3.72 -4.55 24.95
N ALA A 74 3.34 -3.88 26.04
CA ALA A 74 2.85 -2.50 25.94
C ALA A 74 3.98 -1.56 25.49
N ALA A 75 3.72 -0.71 24.50
CA ALA A 75 4.70 0.22 23.93
C ALA A 75 4.01 1.49 23.40
N ASP A 76 4.68 2.63 23.52
CA ASP A 76 4.24 3.91 22.92
C ASP A 76 2.78 4.31 23.23
N GLY A 77 2.31 3.99 24.44
CA GLY A 77 0.94 4.29 24.90
C GLY A 77 -0.11 3.27 24.48
N TYR A 78 0.27 2.21 23.77
CA TYR A 78 -0.60 1.10 23.39
C TYR A 78 -0.45 -0.09 24.34
N THR A 79 -1.52 -0.87 24.52
CA THR A 79 -1.53 -2.00 25.45
C THR A 79 -0.91 -3.26 24.83
N GLN A 80 -0.42 -4.15 25.68
CA GLN A 80 -0.10 -5.52 25.27
C GLN A 80 -1.37 -6.23 24.76
N GLY A 81 -1.22 -7.14 23.80
CA GLY A 81 -2.31 -7.90 23.21
C GLY A 81 -3.03 -7.14 22.10
N GLU A 82 -4.19 -7.65 21.71
CA GLU A 82 -5.03 -7.07 20.68
C GLU A 82 -5.78 -5.83 21.18
N GLN A 83 -5.80 -4.78 20.38
CA GLN A 83 -6.61 -3.57 20.59
C GLN A 83 -7.03 -2.96 19.26
N MET A 84 -8.15 -2.24 19.29
CA MET A 84 -8.66 -1.47 18.16
C MET A 84 -8.28 0.00 18.36
N VAL A 85 -7.43 0.52 17.49
CA VAL A 85 -6.96 1.91 17.52
C VAL A 85 -7.78 2.72 16.53
N PRO A 86 -8.72 3.58 16.99
CA PRO A 86 -9.47 4.45 16.10
C PRO A 86 -8.58 5.58 15.56
N PHE A 87 -8.81 5.97 14.31
CA PHE A 87 -8.22 7.15 13.70
C PHE A 87 -9.20 7.79 12.71
N THR A 88 -8.94 9.04 12.34
CA THR A 88 -9.74 9.73 11.33
C THR A 88 -9.04 9.64 9.99
N GLY A 89 -9.45 8.71 9.14
CA GLY A 89 -9.00 8.66 7.75
C GLY A 89 -9.44 9.89 6.97
N ILE A 90 -8.64 10.22 5.96
CA ILE A 90 -8.93 11.30 5.02
C ILE A 90 -9.70 10.69 3.85
N SER A 91 -10.74 11.37 3.37
CA SER A 91 -11.47 10.93 2.18
C SER A 91 -10.56 10.98 0.95
N ARG A 92 -10.89 10.20 -0.09
CA ARG A 92 -10.14 10.24 -1.36
C ARG A 92 -10.06 11.66 -1.93
N GLN A 93 -11.17 12.40 -1.89
CA GLN A 93 -11.21 13.79 -2.33
C GLN A 93 -10.30 14.69 -1.47
N GLY A 94 -10.29 14.51 -0.15
CA GLY A 94 -9.40 15.25 0.74
C GLY A 94 -7.92 14.96 0.47
N LEU A 95 -7.56 13.72 0.12
CA LEU A 95 -6.20 13.39 -0.31
C LEU A 95 -5.80 14.13 -1.60
N TYR A 96 -6.68 14.20 -2.60
CA TYR A 96 -6.40 14.96 -3.82
C TYR A 96 -6.23 16.46 -3.58
N GLU A 97 -7.03 17.03 -2.67
CA GLU A 97 -6.91 18.44 -2.27
C GLU A 97 -5.56 18.72 -1.60
N LEU A 98 -5.09 17.82 -0.74
CA LEU A 98 -3.79 17.92 -0.09
C LEU A 98 -2.63 17.80 -1.09
N GLU A 99 -2.69 16.84 -2.01
CA GLU A 99 -1.67 16.67 -3.07
C GLU A 99 -1.60 17.89 -3.99
N LEU A 100 -2.75 18.43 -4.42
CA LEU A 100 -2.79 19.65 -5.24
C LEU A 100 -2.23 20.86 -4.47
N ALA A 101 -2.60 21.01 -3.19
CA ALA A 101 -2.06 22.08 -2.35
C ALA A 101 -0.54 21.96 -2.20
N SER A 102 -0.01 20.75 -1.99
CA SER A 102 1.44 20.48 -1.93
C SER A 102 2.12 20.87 -3.24
N LEU A 103 1.59 20.42 -4.38
CA LEU A 103 2.11 20.76 -5.71
C LEU A 103 2.18 22.27 -5.94
N VAL A 104 1.15 23.03 -5.59
CA VAL A 104 1.17 24.51 -5.74
C VAL A 104 2.29 25.14 -4.91
N ARG A 105 2.53 24.66 -3.68
CA ARG A 105 3.62 25.18 -2.83
C ARG A 105 4.99 24.88 -3.40
N VAL A 106 5.17 23.69 -3.99
CA VAL A 106 6.40 23.32 -4.72
C VAL A 106 6.64 24.25 -5.90
N LEU A 107 5.62 24.50 -6.72
CA LEU A 107 5.72 25.40 -7.88
C LEU A 107 6.05 26.85 -7.49
N LYS A 108 5.67 27.27 -6.28
CA LYS A 108 6.01 28.58 -5.72
C LYS A 108 7.38 28.63 -5.03
N GLY A 109 8.07 27.50 -4.88
CA GLY A 109 9.35 27.41 -4.17
C GLY A 109 9.23 27.49 -2.65
N GLU A 110 8.03 27.29 -2.09
CA GLU A 110 7.77 27.37 -0.65
C GLU A 110 8.15 26.07 0.09
N HIS A 111 8.25 24.95 -0.63
CA HIS A 111 8.57 23.63 -0.12
C HIS A 111 9.18 22.78 -1.26
N GLY A 112 9.99 21.78 -0.94
CA GLY A 112 10.46 20.80 -1.94
C GLY A 112 9.38 19.76 -2.27
N PRO A 113 9.55 18.91 -3.30
CA PRO A 113 8.66 17.76 -3.49
C PRO A 113 8.63 16.86 -2.25
N ASP A 114 7.46 16.33 -1.89
CA ASP A 114 7.29 15.43 -0.73
C ASP A 114 8.10 14.12 -0.88
N ARG A 115 8.43 13.75 -2.12
CA ARG A 115 9.23 12.59 -2.50
C ARG A 115 10.34 13.03 -3.45
N SER A 116 11.55 12.50 -3.28
CA SER A 116 12.67 12.82 -4.18
C SER A 116 12.47 12.18 -5.57
N LEU A 117 13.17 12.72 -6.58
CA LEU A 117 13.17 12.12 -7.92
C LEU A 117 13.66 10.66 -7.89
N ASP A 118 14.68 10.37 -7.08
CA ASP A 118 15.21 9.01 -6.93
C ASP A 118 14.16 8.05 -6.36
N HIS A 119 13.34 8.52 -5.41
CA HIS A 119 12.23 7.73 -4.88
C HIS A 119 11.18 7.44 -5.96
N GLU A 120 10.79 8.45 -6.74
CA GLU A 120 9.82 8.28 -7.83
C GLU A 120 10.33 7.32 -8.90
N LEU A 121 11.60 7.44 -9.30
CA LEU A 121 12.23 6.52 -10.25
C LEU A 121 12.25 5.09 -9.72
N LEU A 122 12.60 4.90 -8.45
CA LEU A 122 12.61 3.59 -7.80
C LEU A 122 11.20 2.96 -7.80
N VAL A 123 10.15 3.74 -7.52
CA VAL A 123 8.77 3.26 -7.55
C VAL A 123 8.39 2.80 -8.96
N GLN A 124 8.70 3.59 -10.00
CA GLN A 124 8.40 3.22 -11.38
C GLN A 124 9.18 1.97 -11.82
N GLU A 125 10.47 1.88 -11.49
CA GLU A 125 11.27 0.70 -11.77
C GLU A 125 10.71 -0.54 -11.07
N THR A 126 10.33 -0.41 -9.80
CA THR A 126 9.71 -1.49 -9.01
C THR A 126 8.40 -1.97 -9.64
N LEU A 127 7.57 -1.05 -10.14
CA LEU A 127 6.34 -1.38 -10.85
C LEU A 127 6.63 -2.14 -12.16
N LEU A 128 7.57 -1.66 -12.97
CA LEU A 128 7.92 -2.30 -14.24
C LEU A 128 8.52 -3.69 -14.02
N ARG A 129 9.38 -3.87 -13.01
CA ARG A 129 9.87 -5.20 -12.62
C ARG A 129 8.70 -6.06 -12.15
N GLY A 130 7.82 -5.52 -11.28
CA GLY A 130 6.72 -6.26 -10.64
C GLY A 130 5.64 -6.72 -11.62
N THR A 131 5.53 -6.04 -12.75
CA THR A 131 4.64 -6.37 -13.86
C THR A 131 5.32 -7.14 -14.98
N GLY A 132 6.58 -7.55 -14.79
CA GLY A 132 7.34 -8.36 -15.75
C GLY A 132 7.75 -7.63 -17.03
N LEU A 133 7.67 -6.30 -17.07
CA LEU A 133 8.05 -5.49 -18.23
C LEU A 133 9.57 -5.32 -18.35
N ILE A 134 10.28 -5.37 -17.22
CA ILE A 134 11.75 -5.40 -17.18
C ILE A 134 12.22 -6.50 -16.22
N ALA A 135 13.48 -6.94 -16.37
CA ALA A 135 14.05 -7.99 -15.53
C ALA A 135 14.09 -7.58 -14.06
N GLY A 136 13.72 -8.50 -13.17
CA GLY A 136 13.67 -8.35 -11.71
C GLY A 136 15.03 -8.41 -11.03
#